data_AF-A0A7J5VPS9-F1
#
_entry.id   AF-A0A7J5VPS9-F1
#
_cell.length_a   1.000
_cell.length_b   1.000
_cell.length_c   1.000
_cell.angle_alpha   90.00
_cell.angle_beta   90.00
_cell.angle_gamma   90.00
#
_symmetry.space_group_name_H-M   'P 1'
#
loop_
_entity.id
_entity.type
_entity.pdbx_description
1 polymer ?
#
loop_
_entity_poly.entity_id
_entity_poly.type
_entity_poly.pdbx_seq_one_letter_code
_entity_poly.pdbx_strand_id
1 'polypeptide(L)'
;MKKTYKTSLTPLQQKKMLRISLLLGVLFLLALFFVPGKGLYFLRKEKLRVASINADKQAMVEKNNTLREEIKRLKTDERYLEEVAREQHGLLKKDEQVFDFSPKEPKKDRK
;
A
#
# COMPACT_ATOMS: atom_id res chain seq x y z
N MET A 1 -36.57 16.82 61.27
CA MET A 1 -36.89 17.84 60.24
C MET A 1 -35.60 18.23 59.51
N LYS A 2 -35.45 17.92 58.22
CA LYS A 2 -34.27 18.34 57.43
C LYS A 2 -34.59 19.64 56.70
N LYS A 3 -33.98 20.75 57.12
CA LYS A 3 -34.10 22.05 56.43
C LYS A 3 -33.26 22.00 55.15
N THR A 4 -33.91 22.04 54.00
CA THR A 4 -33.23 22.17 52.70
C THR A 4 -32.96 23.65 52.45
N TYR A 5 -31.69 24.04 52.48
CA TYR A 5 -31.29 25.40 52.12
C TYR A 5 -31.38 25.53 50.59
N LYS A 6 -32.43 26.20 50.10
CA LYS A 6 -32.45 26.68 48.72
C LYS A 6 -31.59 27.94 48.65
N THR A 7 -30.30 27.78 48.41
CA THR A 7 -29.42 28.89 48.02
C THR A 7 -29.87 29.40 46.66
N SER A 8 -30.57 30.53 46.64
CA SER A 8 -30.85 31.27 45.42
C SER A 8 -29.55 31.92 44.94
N LEU A 9 -29.00 31.38 43.85
CA LEU A 9 -27.82 31.93 43.19
C LEU A 9 -28.13 33.36 42.71
N THR A 10 -27.23 34.31 42.99
CA THR A 10 -27.35 35.67 42.47
C THR A 10 -27.26 35.66 40.93
N PRO A 11 -27.94 36.57 40.21
CA PRO A 11 -28.02 36.55 38.74
C PRO A 11 -26.63 36.64 38.06
N LEU A 12 -25.66 37.24 38.75
CA LEU A 12 -24.25 37.30 38.34
C LEU A 12 -23.54 35.94 38.44
N GLN A 13 -23.82 35.15 39.48
CA GLN A 13 -23.27 33.82 39.65
C GLN A 13 -23.86 32.84 38.62
N GLN A 14 -25.16 32.94 38.32
CA GLN A 14 -25.80 32.12 37.29
C GLN A 14 -25.21 32.36 35.90
N LYS A 15 -25.00 33.63 35.50
CA LYS A 15 -24.35 33.96 34.21
C LYS A 15 -22.90 33.47 34.14
N LYS A 16 -22.14 33.54 35.24
CA LYS A 16 -20.77 32.98 35.30
C LYS A 16 -20.77 31.46 35.17
N MET A 17 -21.67 30.76 35.88
CA MET A 17 -21.80 29.29 35.82
C MET A 17 -22.20 28.82 34.42
N LEU A 18 -23.11 29.53 33.75
CA LEU A 18 -23.49 29.27 32.35
C LEU A 18 -22.32 29.46 31.38
N ARG A 19 -21.52 30.52 31.53
CA ARG A 19 -20.32 30.74 30.69
C ARG A 19 -19.28 29.65 30.92
N ILE A 20 -19.09 29.22 32.16
CA ILE A 20 -18.16 28.15 32.52
C ILE A 20 -18.66 26.82 31.95
N SER A 21 -19.95 26.48 32.04
CA SER A 21 -20.48 25.24 31.46
C SER A 21 -20.40 25.25 29.94
N LEU A 22 -20.62 26.41 29.30
CA LEU A 22 -20.45 26.58 27.86
C LEU A 22 -18.99 26.37 27.44
N LEU A 23 -18.04 26.99 28.17
CA LEU A 23 -16.60 26.81 27.93
C LEU A 23 -16.18 25.34 28.12
N LEU A 24 -16.66 24.67 29.16
CA LEU A 24 -16.40 23.24 29.40
C LEU A 24 -17.01 22.36 28.30
N GLY A 25 -18.21 22.68 27.82
CA GLY A 25 -18.84 21.97 26.71
C GLY A 25 -18.05 22.12 25.41
N VAL A 26 -17.60 23.35 25.10
CA VAL A 26 -16.75 23.62 23.93
C VAL A 26 -15.39 22.91 24.06
N LEU A 27 -14.78 22.93 25.25
CA LEU A 27 -13.51 22.23 25.51
C LEU A 27 -13.67 20.71 25.40
N PHE A 28 -14.79 20.15 25.86
CA PHE A 28 -15.11 18.73 25.73
C PHE A 28 -15.30 18.32 24.27
N LEU A 29 -16.01 19.14 23.48
CA LEU A 29 -16.13 18.92 22.04
C LEU A 29 -14.77 19.00 21.35
N LEU A 30 -13.97 20.04 21.63
CA LEU A 30 -12.61 20.16 21.13
C LEU A 30 -11.76 18.94 21.50
N ALA A 31 -11.84 18.47 22.74
CA ALA A 31 -11.12 17.28 23.19
C ALA A 31 -11.54 16.02 22.40
N LEU A 32 -12.83 15.83 22.12
CA LEU A 32 -13.32 14.74 21.27
C LEU A 32 -12.79 14.82 19.82
N PHE A 33 -12.71 16.02 19.27
CA PHE A 33 -12.16 16.25 17.93
C PHE A 33 -10.63 16.12 17.88
N PHE A 34 -9.93 16.49 18.96
CA PHE A 34 -8.46 16.42 19.06
C PHE A 34 -7.94 15.06 19.55
N VAL A 35 -8.78 14.07 19.86
CA VAL A 35 -8.28 12.73 20.24
C VAL A 35 -7.53 12.10 19.05
N PRO A 36 -6.20 11.93 19.14
CA PRO A 36 -5.45 11.32 18.06
C PRO A 36 -5.88 9.85 17.93
N GLY A 37 -6.35 9.47 16.74
CA GLY A 37 -6.71 8.07 16.41
C GLY A 37 -8.20 7.69 16.50
N LYS A 38 -9.10 8.59 16.94
CA LYS A 38 -10.56 8.29 17.03
C LYS A 38 -11.46 9.06 16.05
N GLY A 39 -10.92 10.00 15.28
CA GLY A 39 -11.69 10.72 14.27
C GLY A 39 -12.07 9.84 13.08
N LEU A 40 -13.26 10.06 12.49
CA LEU A 40 -13.75 9.42 11.25
C LEU A 40 -12.73 9.48 10.09
N TYR A 41 -11.81 10.44 10.12
CA TYR A 41 -10.69 10.57 9.19
C TYR A 41 -9.72 9.37 9.26
N PHE A 42 -9.43 8.86 10.46
CA PHE A 42 -8.57 7.69 10.64
C PHE A 42 -9.20 6.44 10.02
N LEU A 43 -10.50 6.23 10.22
CA LEU A 43 -11.25 5.13 9.61
C LEU A 43 -11.24 5.19 8.07
N ARG A 44 -11.30 6.38 7.46
CA ARG A 44 -11.21 6.53 6.01
C ARG A 44 -9.80 6.25 5.49
N LYS A 45 -8.78 6.79 6.16
CA LYS A 45 -7.37 6.55 5.81
C LYS A 45 -7.02 5.06 5.91
N GLU A 46 -7.51 4.39 6.94
CA GLU A 46 -7.26 2.97 7.16
C GLU A 46 -7.97 2.10 6.10
N LYS A 47 -9.21 2.43 5.73
CA LYS A 47 -9.91 1.74 4.63
C LYS A 47 -9.18 1.86 3.30
N LEU A 48 -8.67 3.05 2.96
CA LEU A 48 -7.89 3.25 1.74
C LEU A 48 -6.56 2.48 1.78
N ARG A 49 -5.89 2.45 2.93
CA ARG A 49 -4.65 1.69 3.13
C ARG A 49 -4.90 0.19 2.95
N VAL A 50 -5.94 -0.35 3.57
CA VAL A 50 -6.34 -1.76 3.43
C VAL A 50 -6.72 -2.07 1.98
N ALA A 51 -7.45 -1.18 1.30
CA ALA A 51 -7.80 -1.36 -0.11
C ALA A 51 -6.56 -1.42 -1.01
N SER A 52 -5.60 -0.51 -0.82
CA SER A 52 -4.33 -0.53 -1.60
C SER A 52 -3.53 -1.80 -1.37
N ILE A 53 -3.37 -2.22 -0.11
CA ILE A 53 -2.63 -3.44 0.24
C ILE A 53 -3.30 -4.68 -0.37
N ASN A 54 -4.64 -4.73 -0.37
CA ASN A 54 -5.37 -5.83 -0.97
C ASN A 54 -5.24 -5.85 -2.50
N ALA A 55 -5.25 -4.69 -3.16
CA ALA A 55 -5.02 -4.60 -4.60
C ALA A 55 -3.59 -5.07 -4.96
N ASP A 56 -2.59 -4.61 -4.22
CA ASP A 56 -1.20 -5.06 -4.40
C ASP A 56 -1.07 -6.56 -4.18
N LYS A 57 -1.72 -7.09 -3.14
CA LYS A 57 -1.75 -8.54 -2.87
C LYS A 57 -2.35 -9.31 -4.05
N GLN A 58 -3.47 -8.85 -4.60
CA GLN A 58 -4.09 -9.51 -5.76
C GLN A 58 -3.16 -9.49 -6.98
N ALA A 59 -2.55 -8.35 -7.28
CA ALA A 59 -1.58 -8.25 -8.38
C ALA A 59 -0.37 -9.18 -8.18
N MET A 60 0.12 -9.33 -6.95
CA MET A 60 1.22 -10.25 -6.65
C MET A 60 0.80 -11.72 -6.76
N VAL A 61 -0.42 -12.07 -6.36
CA VAL A 61 -0.96 -13.43 -6.52
C VAL A 61 -1.09 -13.78 -7.99
N GLU A 62 -1.62 -12.86 -8.80
CA GLU A 62 -1.75 -13.06 -10.24
C GLU A 62 -0.38 -13.27 -10.91
N LYS A 63 0.58 -12.38 -10.64
CA LYS A 63 1.97 -12.54 -11.11
C LYS A 63 2.61 -13.84 -10.65
N ASN A 64 2.33 -14.28 -9.42
CA ASN A 64 2.87 -15.54 -8.91
C ASN A 64 2.29 -16.73 -9.69
N ASN A 65 0.99 -16.70 -9.99
CA ASN A 65 0.33 -17.75 -10.75
C ASN A 65 0.86 -17.81 -12.18
N THR A 66 0.97 -16.67 -12.87
CA THR A 66 1.52 -16.64 -14.24
C THR A 66 2.96 -17.14 -14.28
N LEU A 67 3.81 -16.74 -13.33
CA LEU A 67 5.18 -17.23 -13.24
C LEU A 67 5.25 -18.73 -12.95
N ARG A 68 4.34 -19.26 -12.13
CA ARG A 68 4.27 -20.71 -11.85
C ARG A 68 3.86 -21.50 -13.08
N GLU A 69 2.90 -20.99 -13.85
CA GLU A 69 2.50 -21.59 -15.12
C GLU A 69 3.64 -21.55 -16.12
N GLU A 70 4.36 -20.44 -16.20
CA GLU A 70 5.53 -20.28 -17.04
C GLU A 70 6.65 -21.28 -16.68
N ILE A 71 6.99 -21.37 -15.39
CA ILE A 71 7.95 -22.36 -14.88
C ILE A 71 7.49 -23.79 -15.22
N LYS A 72 6.19 -24.07 -15.11
CA LYS A 72 5.65 -25.38 -15.46
C LYS A 72 5.85 -25.65 -16.95
N ARG A 73 5.49 -24.71 -17.83
CA ARG A 73 5.64 -24.84 -19.28
C ARG A 73 7.09 -25.05 -19.67
N LEU A 74 8.02 -24.25 -19.15
CA LEU A 74 9.46 -24.41 -19.39
C LEU A 74 10.00 -25.78 -18.95
N LYS A 75 9.40 -26.40 -17.92
CA LYS A 75 9.82 -27.72 -17.43
C LYS A 75 9.19 -28.89 -18.16
N THR A 76 7.95 -28.74 -18.65
CA THR A 76 7.19 -29.85 -19.23
C THR A 76 7.11 -29.83 -20.75
N ASP A 77 7.32 -28.68 -21.38
CA ASP A 77 7.25 -28.50 -22.83
C ASP A 77 8.63 -28.17 -23.39
N GLU A 78 9.29 -29.18 -23.96
CA GLU A 78 10.62 -29.05 -24.54
C GLU A 78 10.67 -28.08 -25.72
N ARG A 79 9.60 -28.00 -26.53
CA ARG A 79 9.56 -27.08 -27.67
C ARG A 79 9.52 -25.64 -27.18
N TYR A 80 8.70 -25.39 -26.16
CA TYR A 80 8.63 -24.06 -25.56
C TYR A 80 9.95 -23.64 -24.90
N LEU A 81 10.63 -24.57 -24.21
CA LEU A 81 11.95 -24.31 -23.66
C LEU A 81 12.98 -23.98 -24.76
N GLU A 82 12.98 -24.73 -25.86
CA GLU A 82 13.88 -24.49 -27.00
C GLU A 82 13.63 -23.12 -27.67
N GLU A 83 12.36 -22.75 -27.85
CA GLU A 83 11.95 -21.44 -28.36
C GLU A 83 12.47 -20.31 -27.47
N VAL A 84 12.20 -20.37 -26.15
CA VAL A 84 12.69 -19.35 -25.19
C VAL A 84 14.22 -19.31 -25.14
N ALA A 85 14.90 -20.45 -25.19
CA ALA A 85 16.36 -20.52 -25.20
C ALA A 85 16.96 -19.86 -26.45
N ARG A 86 16.34 -20.03 -27.61
CA ARG A 86 16.77 -19.40 -28.86
C ARG A 86 16.44 -17.91 -28.91
N GLU A 87 15.22 -17.53 -28.60
CA GLU A 87 14.76 -16.15 -28.74
C GLU A 87 15.33 -15.22 -27.66
N GLN A 88 15.30 -15.63 -26.39
CA GLN A 88 15.71 -14.77 -25.28
C GLN A 88 17.20 -14.86 -24.97
N HIS A 89 17.83 -16.01 -25.25
CA HIS A 89 19.22 -16.26 -24.87
C HIS A 89 20.15 -16.54 -26.05
N GLY A 90 19.64 -16.65 -27.29
CA GLY A 90 20.46 -16.92 -28.47
C GLY A 90 21.18 -18.27 -28.41
N LEU A 91 20.68 -19.22 -27.61
CA LEU A 91 21.30 -20.52 -27.41
C LEU A 91 21.07 -21.42 -28.61
N LEU A 92 22.08 -22.22 -28.93
CA LEU A 92 22.09 -23.18 -30.04
C LEU A 92 22.28 -24.60 -29.50
N LYS A 93 21.82 -25.59 -30.25
CA LYS A 93 22.17 -26.98 -29.93
C LYS A 93 23.67 -27.21 -30.17
N LYS A 94 24.21 -28.27 -29.58
CA LYS A 94 25.66 -28.58 -29.64
C LYS A 94 26.17 -28.76 -31.06
N ASP A 95 25.29 -29.13 -31.97
CA ASP A 95 25.49 -29.42 -33.38
C ASP A 95 25.14 -28.25 -34.31
N GLU A 96 24.74 -27.10 -33.76
CA GLU A 96 24.35 -25.90 -34.53
C GLU A 96 25.44 -24.81 -34.46
N GLN A 97 25.60 -24.03 -35.55
CA GLN A 97 26.57 -22.93 -35.64
C GLN A 97 25.89 -21.66 -36.20
N VAL A 98 26.26 -20.50 -35.66
CA VAL A 98 25.83 -19.19 -36.17
C VAL A 98 26.86 -18.62 -37.13
N PHE A 99 26.41 -18.21 -38.31
CA PHE A 99 27.21 -17.47 -39.27
C PHE A 99 26.84 -15.98 -39.19
N ASP A 100 27.78 -15.17 -38.69
CA ASP A 100 27.65 -13.72 -38.72
C ASP A 100 28.27 -13.17 -40.02
N PHE A 101 27.44 -12.55 -40.85
CA PHE A 101 27.84 -11.94 -42.11
C PHE A 101 28.14 -10.44 -41.97
N SER A 102 28.21 -9.92 -40.75
CA SER A 102 28.57 -8.53 -40.49
C SER A 102 29.99 -8.24 -41.02
N PRO A 103 30.23 -7.08 -41.66
CA PRO A 103 31.56 -6.69 -42.13
C PRO A 103 32.53 -6.70 -40.94
N LYS A 104 33.61 -7.51 -41.02
CA LYS A 104 34.61 -7.59 -39.96
C LYS A 104 35.30 -6.22 -39.81
N GLU A 105 35.14 -5.59 -38.65
CA GLU A 105 36.01 -4.49 -38.27
C GLU A 105 37.46 -4.99 -38.20
N PRO A 106 38.44 -4.22 -38.72
CA PRO A 106 39.84 -4.62 -38.72
C PRO A 106 40.33 -4.78 -37.28
N LYS A 107 40.73 -6.01 -36.92
CA LYS A 107 41.35 -6.30 -35.62
C LYS A 107 42.59 -5.43 -35.44
N LYS A 108 42.54 -4.51 -34.48
CA LYS A 108 43.71 -3.75 -34.03
C LYS A 108 44.53 -4.66 -33.13
N ASP A 109 45.58 -5.27 -33.68
CA ASP A 109 46.53 -6.07 -32.94
C ASP A 109 47.11 -5.23 -31.78
N ARG A 110 46.79 -5.62 -30.54
CA ARG A 110 47.45 -5.08 -29.35
C ARG A 110 48.77 -5.85 -29.19
N LYS A 111 49.87 -5.13 -29.36
CA LYS A 111 51.23 -5.56 -29.02
C LYS A 111 51.37 -5.84 -27.53
#